data_AF-A0A5C2RM10-F1
#
_entry.id   AF-A0A5C2RM10-F1
#
_cell.length_a   1.000
_cell.length_b   1.000
_cell.length_c   1.000
_cell.angle_alpha   90.00
_cell.angle_beta   90.00
_cell.angle_gamma   90.00
#
_symmetry.space_group_name_H-M   'P 1'
#
loop_
_entity.id
_entity.type
_entity.pdbx_description
1 polymer ?
#
loop_
_entity_poly.entity_id
_entity_poly.type
_entity_poly.pdbx_seq_one_letter_code
_entity_poly.pdbx_strand_id
1 'polypeptide(L)'
;MVVELCLGETESKSKHKGKKHGRRSTKTTDRALCLFVNAHALSGLPRCRRYHFNLYFSNEKALLYDHLAPDPEYCCSRCAPTAAVVCCDLCDPTDVTAMIPTRNDSPAKTQRNPTQLKIDPYTPSEAEHALRRELHQWRDATTPLVYGDFDFFGPDMLLRFKIIDRIVDLAHARKLDTVQDLEKQTKWCFSARYGADILRIVHVHFPKNLPPSPFVSTPLSSRTLANIDHPTSASSSRRQAAHSPLAGRVRRAPPTCGVCGEKGHRSKHILSYSRCNCDTLY
;
A
#
# COMPACT_ATOMS: atom_id res chain seq x y z
N MET A 1 0.75 29.68 39.78
CA MET A 1 -0.46 28.82 39.78
C MET A 1 -0.01 27.41 39.48
N VAL A 2 0.13 26.63 40.54
CA VAL A 2 0.65 25.27 40.54
C VAL A 2 -0.45 24.38 39.97
N VAL A 3 -0.12 23.66 38.90
CA VAL A 3 -1.01 22.68 38.28
C VAL A 3 -0.98 21.43 39.15
N GLU A 4 -1.87 21.40 40.14
CA GLU A 4 -2.23 20.20 40.89
C GLU A 4 -3.07 19.29 39.97
N LEU A 5 -2.40 18.60 39.04
CA LEU A 5 -3.03 17.61 38.15
C LEU A 5 -2.79 16.19 38.68
N CYS A 6 -3.72 15.75 39.51
CA CYS A 6 -4.20 14.37 39.64
C CYS A 6 -3.20 13.27 39.24
N LEU A 7 -2.31 12.95 40.16
CA LEU A 7 -1.74 11.61 40.29
C LEU A 7 -2.72 10.77 41.11
N GLY A 8 -3.67 10.11 40.44
CA GLY A 8 -4.63 9.27 41.13
C GLY A 8 -5.73 8.78 40.20
N GLU A 9 -5.55 7.59 39.65
CA GLU A 9 -6.44 6.43 39.83
C GLU A 9 -6.10 5.37 38.79
N THR A 10 -5.68 4.22 39.29
CA THR A 10 -5.51 2.99 38.51
C THR A 10 -6.82 2.66 37.81
N GLU A 11 -6.83 2.61 36.48
CA GLU A 11 -7.98 2.14 35.69
C GLU A 11 -8.39 0.73 36.14
N SER A 12 -9.44 0.66 36.95
CA SER A 12 -10.08 -0.58 37.33
C SER A 12 -10.84 -1.11 36.10
N LYS A 13 -10.40 -2.27 35.61
CA LYS A 13 -11.01 -2.97 34.46
C LYS A 13 -12.44 -3.41 34.81
N SER A 14 -13.41 -2.55 34.56
CA SER A 14 -14.84 -2.91 34.62
C SER A 14 -15.20 -3.80 33.42
N LYS A 15 -15.52 -5.07 33.70
CA LYS A 15 -16.06 -6.02 32.71
C LYS A 15 -17.57 -5.76 32.53
N HIS A 16 -17.95 -4.98 31.53
CA HIS A 16 -19.35 -4.94 31.07
C HIS A 16 -19.55 -5.73 29.77
N LYS A 17 -20.22 -6.88 29.90
CA LYS A 17 -20.80 -7.66 28.79
C LYS A 17 -22.13 -7.01 28.40
N GLY A 18 -22.14 -6.26 27.30
CA GLY A 18 -23.35 -5.74 26.68
C GLY A 18 -23.18 -5.61 25.16
N LYS A 19 -23.82 -6.50 24.40
CA LYS A 19 -23.93 -6.41 22.94
C LYS A 19 -24.88 -5.25 22.58
N LYS A 20 -24.32 -4.07 22.28
CA LYS A 20 -25.01 -3.03 21.50
C LYS A 20 -24.08 -2.54 20.39
N HIS A 21 -24.65 -2.41 19.19
CA HIS A 21 -23.94 -2.03 17.96
C HIS A 21 -23.07 -0.79 18.17
N GLY A 22 -21.76 -1.00 18.02
CA GLY A 22 -20.72 -0.06 18.43
C GLY A 22 -20.71 1.22 17.62
N ARG A 23 -21.27 2.29 18.20
CA ARG A 23 -20.71 3.64 18.04
C ARG A 23 -19.23 3.48 18.35
N ARG A 24 -18.33 3.74 17.38
CA ARG A 24 -16.88 3.60 17.58
C ARG A 24 -16.54 4.22 18.92
N SER A 25 -16.14 3.38 19.88
CA SER A 25 -15.60 3.84 21.15
C SER A 25 -14.58 4.91 20.79
N THR A 26 -14.79 6.12 21.26
CA THR A 26 -13.78 7.18 21.21
C THR A 26 -12.57 6.58 21.88
N LYS A 27 -11.63 6.07 21.08
CA LYS A 27 -10.36 5.57 21.57
C LYS A 27 -9.81 6.72 22.39
N THR A 28 -9.81 6.56 23.70
CA THR A 28 -9.13 7.46 24.62
C THR A 28 -7.69 7.44 24.14
N THR A 29 -7.29 8.51 23.46
CA THR A 29 -5.92 8.70 23.04
C THR A 29 -5.09 8.70 24.31
N ASP A 30 -4.05 7.88 24.32
CA ASP A 30 -3.19 7.72 25.48
C ASP A 30 -2.78 9.10 26.03
N ARG A 31 -2.95 9.30 27.36
CA ARG A 31 -2.69 10.59 28.01
C ARG A 31 -1.28 11.10 27.70
N ALA A 32 -0.28 10.21 27.63
CA ALA A 32 1.09 10.59 27.33
C ALA A 32 1.23 11.08 25.87
N LEU A 33 0.51 10.45 24.93
CA LEU A 33 0.46 10.91 23.54
C LEU A 33 -0.23 12.27 23.41
N CYS A 34 -1.32 12.49 24.13
CA CYS A 34 -1.98 13.80 24.17
C CYS A 34 -1.03 14.89 24.68
N LEU A 35 -0.31 14.62 25.76
CA LEU A 35 0.66 15.57 26.30
C LEU A 35 1.84 15.78 25.35
N PHE A 36 2.33 14.72 24.69
CA PHE A 36 3.39 14.81 23.68
C PHE A 36 3.02 15.74 22.51
N VAL A 37 1.81 15.61 21.97
CA VAL A 37 1.32 16.48 20.88
C VAL A 37 1.25 17.94 21.35
N ASN A 38 0.78 18.14 22.59
CA ASN A 38 0.55 19.46 23.18
C ASN A 38 1.72 19.97 24.03
N ALA A 39 2.92 19.35 23.95
CA ALA A 39 4.06 19.69 24.81
C ALA A 39 4.48 21.17 24.70
N HIS A 40 4.28 21.78 23.52
CA HIS A 40 4.54 23.19 23.26
C HIS A 40 3.70 24.14 24.14
N ALA A 41 2.54 23.70 24.61
CA ALA A 41 1.65 24.46 25.50
C ALA A 41 1.97 24.25 26.99
N LEU A 42 2.89 23.35 27.31
CA LEU A 42 3.31 23.06 28.69
C LEU A 42 4.52 23.92 29.08
N SER A 43 4.79 24.01 30.38
CA SER A 43 5.93 24.73 30.96
C SER A 43 6.84 23.78 31.74
N GLY A 44 8.12 24.14 31.90
CA GLY A 44 9.10 23.35 32.65
C GLY A 44 9.48 22.04 31.94
N LEU A 45 9.82 21.00 32.71
CA LEU A 45 10.21 19.69 32.18
C LEU A 45 9.17 19.07 31.22
N PRO A 46 7.85 19.13 31.50
CA PRO A 46 6.83 18.64 30.56
C PRO A 46 6.77 19.38 29.23
N ARG A 47 7.42 20.54 29.07
CA ARG A 47 7.52 21.19 27.75
C ARG A 47 8.39 20.39 26.77
N CYS A 48 9.30 19.56 27.28
CA CYS A 48 10.17 18.74 26.46
C CYS A 48 9.42 17.54 25.86
N ARG A 49 9.52 17.34 24.55
CA ARG A 49 8.88 16.18 23.89
C ARG A 49 9.42 14.83 24.37
N ARG A 50 10.71 14.75 24.71
CA ARG A 50 11.33 13.51 25.23
C ARG A 50 10.80 13.11 26.60
N TYR A 51 10.38 14.08 27.42
CA TYR A 51 9.80 13.81 28.73
C TYR A 51 8.59 12.86 28.61
N HIS A 52 7.68 13.13 27.66
CA HIS A 52 6.49 12.30 27.47
C HIS A 52 6.80 10.91 26.90
N PHE A 53 7.79 10.79 26.03
CA PHE A 53 8.23 9.47 25.55
C PHE A 53 8.86 8.65 26.69
N ASN A 54 9.72 9.27 27.51
CA ASN A 54 10.33 8.60 28.64
C ASN A 54 9.29 8.18 29.69
N LEU A 55 8.29 9.03 29.95
CA LEU A 55 7.17 8.69 30.82
C LEU A 55 6.33 7.53 30.25
N TYR A 56 5.99 7.58 28.95
CA TYR A 56 5.17 6.56 28.29
C TYR A 56 5.82 5.17 28.31
N PHE A 57 7.12 5.10 28.01
CA PHE A 57 7.88 3.85 28.01
C PHE A 57 8.49 3.52 29.39
N SER A 58 8.24 4.34 30.41
CA SER A 58 8.86 4.21 31.74
C SER A 58 10.40 4.18 31.71
N ASN A 59 11.04 4.87 30.77
CA ASN A 59 12.50 4.98 30.68
C ASN A 59 13.11 5.69 31.91
N GLU A 60 12.33 6.53 32.59
CA GLU A 60 12.72 7.14 33.88
C GLU A 60 13.03 6.09 34.96
N LYS A 61 12.40 4.91 34.88
CA LYS A 61 12.71 3.80 35.77
C LYS A 61 14.07 3.18 35.46
N ALA A 62 14.47 3.15 34.18
CA ALA A 62 15.79 2.66 33.80
C ALA A 62 16.90 3.51 34.44
N LEU A 63 16.74 4.85 34.45
CA LEU A 63 17.67 5.75 35.14
C LEU A 63 17.68 5.52 36.66
N LEU A 64 16.52 5.28 37.27
CA LEU A 64 16.42 4.98 38.71
C LEU A 64 17.13 3.68 39.11
N TYR A 65 17.13 2.64 38.26
CA TYR A 65 17.87 1.41 38.52
C TYR A 65 19.38 1.57 38.27
N ASP A 66 19.78 2.40 37.30
CA ASP A 66 21.19 2.70 37.02
C ASP A 66 21.87 3.52 38.13
N HIS A 67 21.14 4.40 38.83
CA HIS A 67 21.72 5.22 39.93
C HIS A 67 21.83 4.48 41.28
N LEU A 68 21.13 3.35 41.43
CA LEU A 68 21.20 2.51 42.64
C LEU A 68 22.29 1.44 42.55
N ALA A 69 22.78 1.15 41.34
CA ALA A 69 24.01 0.39 41.14
C ALA A 69 25.20 1.35 41.19
N PRO A 70 26.17 1.19 42.11
CA PRO A 70 27.42 1.93 42.04
C PRO A 70 28.13 1.53 40.75
N ASP A 71 28.14 2.43 39.78
CA ASP A 71 28.57 2.21 38.39
C ASP A 71 27.87 1.03 37.69
N PRO A 72 26.77 1.26 36.93
CA PRO A 72 26.29 0.23 36.02
C PRO A 72 27.42 -0.05 35.01
N GLU A 73 28.15 -1.15 35.22
CA GLU A 73 29.12 -1.66 34.27
C GLU A 73 28.35 -2.10 33.02
N TYR A 74 28.15 -1.16 32.11
CA TYR A 74 27.68 -1.48 30.78
C TYR A 74 28.72 -2.38 30.10
N CYS A 75 28.25 -3.39 29.39
CA CYS A 75 29.09 -4.38 28.71
C CYS A 75 30.20 -3.77 27.82
N CYS A 76 29.97 -2.57 27.30
CA CYS A 76 30.89 -1.74 26.52
C CYS A 76 30.29 -0.35 26.31
N SER A 77 31.04 0.56 25.69
CA SER A 77 30.57 1.92 25.34
C SER A 77 29.35 1.94 24.41
N ARG A 78 29.06 0.86 23.67
CA ARG A 78 27.84 0.72 22.86
C ARG A 78 26.61 0.33 23.67
N CYS A 79 26.81 -0.37 24.78
CA CYS A 79 25.74 -0.76 25.72
C CYS A 79 25.32 0.42 26.61
N ALA A 80 26.20 1.42 26.81
CA ALA A 80 25.94 2.56 27.66
C ALA A 80 24.95 3.56 27.00
N PRO A 81 23.91 4.03 27.71
CA PRO A 81 23.05 5.11 27.25
C PRO A 81 23.87 6.34 26.89
N THR A 82 23.79 6.76 25.63
CA THR A 82 24.46 7.99 25.19
C THR A 82 23.52 9.17 25.39
N ALA A 83 23.99 10.21 26.08
CA ALA A 83 23.27 11.47 26.14
C ALA A 83 23.13 12.03 24.71
N ALA A 84 21.90 12.27 24.27
CA ALA A 84 21.72 12.75 22.91
C ALA A 84 22.17 14.21 22.80
N VAL A 85 22.93 14.50 21.74
CA VAL A 85 23.53 15.82 21.45
C VAL A 85 22.48 16.91 21.28
N VAL A 86 21.33 16.57 20.68
CA VAL A 86 20.18 17.46 20.48
C VAL A 86 18.95 16.80 21.08
N CYS A 87 18.13 17.56 21.82
CA CYS A 87 16.98 17.05 22.56
C CYS A 87 15.72 16.89 21.71
N CYS A 88 15.05 17.99 21.40
CA CYS A 88 13.83 18.02 20.57
C CYS A 88 13.61 19.42 20.00
N ASP A 89 12.63 19.56 19.09
CA ASP A 89 12.24 20.82 18.43
C ASP A 89 11.84 21.94 19.41
N LEU A 90 11.42 21.60 20.63
CA LEU A 90 11.02 22.58 21.65
C LEU A 90 12.17 23.00 22.57
N CYS A 91 13.17 22.14 22.75
CA CYS A 91 14.34 22.42 23.59
C CYS A 91 15.45 23.09 22.77
N ASP A 92 15.71 22.57 21.56
CA ASP A 92 16.81 22.99 20.69
C ASP A 92 16.29 23.31 19.28
N PRO A 93 15.42 24.33 19.13
CA PRO A 93 14.74 24.62 17.87
C PRO A 93 15.71 24.92 16.72
N THR A 94 16.83 25.58 17.01
CA THR A 94 17.84 25.96 16.03
C THR A 94 18.54 24.73 15.46
N ASP A 95 19.02 23.82 16.31
CA ASP A 95 19.74 22.62 15.88
C ASP A 95 18.84 21.67 15.10
N VAL A 96 17.61 21.48 15.57
CA VAL A 96 16.63 20.64 14.85
C VAL A 96 16.29 21.25 13.49
N THR A 97 16.14 22.58 13.40
CA THR A 97 15.88 23.24 12.12
C THR A 97 17.06 23.11 11.16
N ALA A 98 18.29 23.22 11.66
CA ALA A 98 19.50 23.02 10.86
C ALA A 98 19.66 21.57 10.35
N MET A 99 19.13 20.59 11.08
CA MET A 99 19.12 19.19 10.68
C MET A 99 18.09 18.86 9.59
N ILE A 100 17.06 19.68 9.40
CA ILE A 100 16.04 19.46 8.37
C ILE A 100 16.56 20.04 7.05
N PRO A 101 17.00 19.21 6.08
CA PRO A 101 17.49 19.72 4.82
C PRO A 101 16.39 20.51 4.11
N THR A 102 16.69 21.74 3.70
CA THR A 102 15.79 22.52 2.86
C THR A 102 15.67 21.80 1.52
N ARG A 103 14.54 21.12 1.31
CA ARG A 103 14.29 20.38 0.09
C ARG A 103 13.96 21.38 -1.02
N ASN A 104 14.94 21.65 -1.87
CA ASN A 104 14.77 22.50 -3.06
C ASN A 104 14.13 21.75 -4.24
N ASP A 105 13.92 20.44 -4.12
CA ASP A 105 13.26 19.67 -5.17
C ASP A 105 11.79 20.07 -5.27
N SER A 106 11.35 20.33 -6.50
CA SER A 106 9.91 20.39 -6.76
C SER A 106 9.27 19.08 -6.33
N PRO A 107 8.12 19.10 -5.64
CA PRO A 107 7.44 17.88 -5.22
C PRO A 107 7.21 17.02 -6.46
N ALA A 108 7.77 15.80 -6.45
CA ALA A 108 7.60 14.87 -7.56
C ALA A 108 6.09 14.71 -7.81
N LYS A 109 5.66 14.94 -9.07
CA LYS A 109 4.27 14.72 -9.46
C LYS A 109 3.93 13.30 -9.04
N THR A 110 2.92 13.15 -8.20
CA THR A 110 2.50 11.83 -7.72
C THR A 110 2.06 11.01 -8.92
N GLN A 111 2.93 10.13 -9.41
CA GLN A 111 2.52 9.15 -10.40
C GLN A 111 1.50 8.26 -9.70
N ARG A 112 0.26 8.29 -10.19
CA ARG A 112 -0.77 7.39 -9.71
C ARG A 112 -0.31 5.99 -10.05
N ASN A 113 0.08 5.24 -9.02
CA ASN A 113 0.35 3.82 -9.16
C ASN A 113 -0.87 3.19 -9.86
N PRO A 114 -0.65 2.32 -10.86
CA PRO A 114 -1.72 1.55 -11.45
C PRO A 114 -2.52 0.88 -10.33
N THR A 115 -3.84 1.08 -10.33
CA THR A 115 -4.71 0.44 -9.35
C THR A 115 -4.55 -1.07 -9.50
N GLN A 116 -4.24 -1.76 -8.40
CA GLN A 116 -4.25 -3.22 -8.37
C GLN A 116 -5.63 -3.71 -8.84
N LEU A 117 -5.65 -4.75 -9.67
CA LEU A 117 -6.90 -5.31 -10.18
C LEU A 117 -7.77 -5.76 -9.01
N LYS A 118 -9.02 -5.27 -8.96
CA LYS A 118 -9.99 -5.78 -8.00
C LYS A 118 -10.48 -7.14 -8.52
N ILE A 119 -10.37 -8.15 -7.67
CA ILE A 119 -10.83 -9.50 -7.96
C ILE A 119 -12.08 -9.70 -7.11
N ASP A 120 -13.14 -10.21 -7.72
CA ASP A 120 -14.38 -10.45 -7.01
C ASP A 120 -14.19 -11.60 -6.00
N PRO A 121 -14.85 -11.54 -4.84
CA PRO A 121 -14.78 -12.62 -3.87
C PRO A 121 -15.21 -13.95 -4.51
N TYR A 122 -14.41 -14.99 -4.31
CA TYR A 122 -14.68 -16.34 -4.77
C TYR A 122 -14.43 -17.34 -3.64
N THR A 123 -15.02 -18.53 -3.78
CA THR A 123 -14.72 -19.67 -2.91
C THR A 123 -13.58 -20.45 -3.55
N PRO A 124 -12.41 -20.59 -2.90
CA PRO A 124 -11.29 -21.35 -3.45
C PRO A 124 -11.69 -22.81 -3.72
N SER A 125 -11.34 -23.31 -4.90
CA SER A 125 -11.46 -24.73 -5.26
C SER A 125 -10.16 -25.47 -4.89
N GLU A 126 -10.13 -26.78 -5.15
CA GLU A 126 -8.91 -27.57 -4.91
C GLU A 126 -7.73 -27.08 -5.76
N ALA A 127 -7.97 -26.52 -6.94
CA ALA A 127 -6.89 -25.99 -7.80
C ALA A 127 -6.18 -24.78 -7.15
N GLU A 128 -6.94 -23.85 -6.53
CA GLU A 128 -6.35 -22.72 -5.81
C GLU A 128 -5.63 -23.17 -4.54
N HIS A 129 -6.16 -24.17 -3.82
CA HIS A 129 -5.47 -24.75 -2.67
C HIS A 129 -4.17 -25.46 -3.08
N ALA A 130 -4.18 -26.20 -4.18
CA ALA A 130 -3.01 -26.88 -4.73
C ALA A 130 -1.93 -25.88 -5.17
N LEU A 131 -2.31 -24.83 -5.91
CA LEU A 131 -1.41 -23.74 -6.30
C LEU A 131 -0.80 -23.07 -5.06
N ARG A 132 -1.61 -22.75 -4.04
CA ARG A 132 -1.11 -22.15 -2.80
C ARG A 132 -0.06 -23.05 -2.15
N ARG A 133 -0.35 -24.35 -1.98
CA ARG A 133 0.59 -25.32 -1.37
C ARG A 133 1.91 -25.38 -2.15
N GLU A 134 1.85 -25.45 -3.48
CA GLU A 134 3.06 -25.55 -4.31
C GLU A 134 3.90 -24.26 -4.25
N LEU A 135 3.28 -23.09 -4.18
CA LEU A 135 3.99 -21.82 -3.98
C LEU A 135 4.69 -21.76 -2.61
N HIS A 136 4.07 -22.30 -1.55
CA HIS A 136 4.74 -22.42 -0.24
C HIS A 136 5.92 -23.38 -0.32
N GLN A 137 5.75 -24.56 -0.93
CA GLN A 137 6.82 -25.54 -1.06
C GLN A 137 7.99 -24.98 -1.89
N TRP A 138 7.70 -24.30 -3.00
CA TRP A 138 8.72 -23.63 -3.81
C TRP A 138 9.49 -22.57 -3.01
N ARG A 139 8.76 -21.76 -2.23
CA ARG A 139 9.37 -20.72 -1.39
C ARG A 139 10.29 -21.33 -0.33
N ASP A 140 9.81 -22.37 0.36
CA ASP A 140 10.55 -23.00 1.45
C ASP A 140 11.80 -23.73 0.92
N ALA A 141 11.72 -24.31 -0.29
CA ALA A 141 12.88 -24.91 -0.97
C ALA A 141 13.88 -23.86 -1.51
N THR A 142 13.39 -22.71 -1.99
CA THR A 142 14.24 -21.68 -2.62
C THR A 142 14.94 -20.79 -1.60
N THR A 143 14.31 -20.52 -0.45
CA THR A 143 14.87 -19.64 0.60
C THR A 143 16.27 -20.04 1.07
N PRO A 144 16.55 -21.30 1.45
CA PRO A 144 17.90 -21.69 1.89
C PRO A 144 18.94 -21.58 0.77
N LEU A 145 18.54 -21.72 -0.49
CA LEU A 145 19.44 -21.53 -1.64
C LEU A 145 19.84 -20.07 -1.85
N VAL A 146 19.01 -19.12 -1.38
CA VAL A 146 19.22 -17.68 -1.57
C VAL A 146 19.90 -17.04 -0.36
N TYR A 147 19.51 -17.45 0.84
CA TYR A 147 19.95 -16.82 2.09
C TYR A 147 20.79 -17.73 2.99
N GLY A 148 20.97 -19.01 2.63
CA GLY A 148 21.60 -20.01 3.52
C GLY A 148 20.71 -20.36 4.71
N ASP A 149 21.31 -20.86 5.79
CA ASP A 149 20.66 -21.19 7.08
C ASP A 149 20.33 -19.94 7.92
N PHE A 150 19.99 -18.81 7.29
CA PHE A 150 19.61 -17.60 8.00
C PHE A 150 18.18 -17.70 8.54
N ASP A 151 18.04 -18.13 9.79
CA ASP A 151 16.74 -18.39 10.43
C ASP A 151 15.95 -17.15 10.88
N PHE A 152 16.57 -15.96 10.92
CA PHE A 152 15.98 -14.80 11.60
C PHE A 152 14.62 -14.34 11.05
N PHE A 153 14.41 -14.46 9.74
CA PHE A 153 13.19 -14.00 9.08
C PHE A 153 12.48 -15.12 8.29
N GLY A 154 13.12 -16.29 8.18
CA GLY A 154 12.60 -17.46 7.49
C GLY A 154 12.21 -17.23 6.02
N PRO A 155 11.40 -18.14 5.45
CA PRO A 155 10.95 -18.09 4.05
C PRO A 155 10.13 -16.85 3.67
N ASP A 156 9.59 -16.13 4.66
CA ASP A 156 8.79 -14.94 4.45
C ASP A 156 9.59 -13.76 3.86
N MET A 157 10.92 -13.75 3.97
CA MET A 157 11.75 -12.76 3.26
C MET A 157 11.68 -12.91 1.75
N LEU A 158 11.60 -14.16 1.27
CA LEU A 158 11.60 -14.42 -0.16
C LEU A 158 10.22 -14.13 -0.75
N LEU A 159 9.15 -14.72 -0.18
CA LEU A 159 7.79 -14.60 -0.70
C LEU A 159 6.76 -14.63 0.44
N ARG A 160 6.28 -13.46 0.84
CA ARG A 160 5.29 -13.31 1.93
C ARG A 160 3.94 -13.94 1.58
N PHE A 161 3.23 -14.43 2.59
CA PHE A 161 1.88 -15.02 2.45
C PHE A 161 0.89 -14.16 1.66
N LYS A 162 0.83 -12.86 1.95
CA LYS A 162 -0.06 -11.92 1.23
C LYS A 162 0.24 -11.83 -0.27
N ILE A 163 1.50 -12.06 -0.67
CA ILE A 163 1.89 -12.09 -2.09
C ILE A 163 1.44 -13.41 -2.72
N ILE A 164 1.60 -14.54 -2.02
CA ILE A 164 1.09 -15.85 -2.44
C ILE A 164 -0.42 -15.79 -2.66
N ASP A 165 -1.18 -15.29 -1.69
CA ASP A 165 -2.64 -15.15 -1.80
C ASP A 165 -3.02 -14.30 -3.02
N ARG A 166 -2.29 -13.19 -3.22
CA ARG A 166 -2.52 -12.33 -4.38
C ARG A 166 -2.21 -13.03 -5.71
N ILE A 167 -1.17 -13.86 -5.77
CA ILE A 167 -0.83 -14.67 -6.95
C ILE A 167 -1.96 -15.65 -7.24
N VAL A 168 -2.47 -16.34 -6.22
CA VAL A 168 -3.58 -17.30 -6.34
C VAL A 168 -4.84 -16.59 -6.85
N ASP A 169 -5.18 -15.41 -6.31
CA ASP A 169 -6.33 -14.64 -6.78
C ASP A 169 -6.17 -14.24 -8.26
N LEU A 170 -4.97 -13.77 -8.65
CA LEU A 170 -4.70 -13.36 -10.04
C LEU A 170 -4.72 -14.55 -11.00
N ALA A 171 -4.27 -15.72 -10.55
CA ALA A 171 -4.34 -16.96 -11.30
C ALA A 171 -5.80 -17.42 -11.50
N HIS A 172 -6.61 -17.39 -10.43
CA HIS A 172 -8.05 -17.66 -10.50
C HIS A 172 -8.74 -16.75 -11.54
N ALA A 173 -8.45 -15.45 -11.51
CA ALA A 173 -8.99 -14.47 -12.44
C ALA A 173 -8.38 -14.55 -13.86
N ARG A 174 -7.39 -15.42 -14.11
CA ARG A 174 -6.64 -15.53 -15.36
C ARG A 174 -6.04 -14.19 -15.82
N LYS A 175 -5.48 -13.44 -14.86
CA LYS A 175 -4.86 -12.10 -15.08
C LYS A 175 -3.35 -12.09 -14.86
N LEU A 176 -2.71 -13.26 -14.88
CA LEU A 176 -1.29 -13.43 -14.59
C LEU A 176 -0.59 -14.17 -15.75
N ASP A 177 -0.38 -13.47 -16.87
CA ASP A 177 0.21 -14.06 -18.08
C ASP A 177 1.71 -13.82 -18.20
N THR A 178 2.21 -12.70 -17.65
CA THR A 178 3.59 -12.26 -17.81
C THR A 178 4.25 -11.91 -16.48
N VAL A 179 5.59 -11.90 -16.47
CA VAL A 179 6.36 -11.47 -15.28
C VAL A 179 6.07 -10.00 -14.96
N GLN A 180 5.80 -9.20 -15.99
CA GLN A 180 5.41 -7.80 -15.82
C GLN A 180 4.05 -7.65 -15.13
N ASP A 181 3.09 -8.53 -15.43
CA ASP A 181 1.81 -8.55 -14.71
C ASP A 181 2.01 -8.92 -13.24
N LEU A 182 2.85 -9.93 -12.97
CA LEU A 182 3.21 -10.32 -11.61
C LEU A 182 3.83 -9.15 -10.84
N GLU A 183 4.85 -8.50 -11.40
CA GLU A 183 5.52 -7.34 -10.80
C GLU A 183 4.53 -6.20 -10.55
N LYS A 184 3.74 -5.84 -11.56
CA LYS A 184 2.79 -4.72 -11.49
C LYS A 184 1.69 -4.96 -10.45
N GLN A 185 1.19 -6.19 -10.35
CA GLN A 185 0.06 -6.50 -9.46
C GLN A 185 0.49 -6.77 -8.02
N THR A 186 1.67 -7.36 -7.81
CA THR A 186 2.14 -7.75 -6.47
C THR A 186 3.15 -6.78 -5.86
N LYS A 187 3.86 -6.00 -6.69
CA LYS A 187 5.03 -5.20 -6.30
C LYS A 187 6.10 -6.03 -5.59
N TRP A 188 6.20 -7.30 -5.94
CA TRP A 188 7.19 -8.20 -5.38
C TRP A 188 8.56 -7.91 -5.99
N CYS A 189 9.51 -7.51 -5.15
CA CYS A 189 10.85 -7.08 -5.57
C CYS A 189 11.66 -8.16 -6.31
N PHE A 190 11.35 -9.44 -6.10
CA PHE A 190 12.04 -10.55 -6.77
C PHE A 190 11.29 -11.08 -8.00
N SER A 191 10.24 -10.40 -8.45
CA SER A 191 9.48 -10.77 -9.65
C SER A 191 10.36 -10.88 -10.89
N ALA A 192 11.32 -9.97 -11.09
CA ALA A 192 12.25 -10.04 -12.21
C ALA A 192 13.14 -11.31 -12.19
N ARG A 193 13.52 -11.79 -10.99
CA ARG A 193 14.42 -12.94 -10.82
C ARG A 193 13.69 -14.29 -10.84
N TYR A 194 12.58 -14.38 -10.12
CA TYR A 194 11.86 -15.65 -9.90
C TYR A 194 10.48 -15.70 -10.57
N GLY A 195 10.05 -14.62 -11.22
CA GLY A 195 8.71 -14.55 -11.80
C GLY A 195 8.44 -15.64 -12.84
N ALA A 196 9.46 -16.06 -13.60
CA ALA A 196 9.33 -17.15 -14.56
C ALA A 196 9.02 -18.49 -13.89
N ASP A 197 9.64 -18.78 -12.74
CA ASP A 197 9.38 -20.01 -11.97
C ASP A 197 7.98 -19.97 -11.36
N ILE A 198 7.58 -18.83 -10.80
CA ILE A 198 6.22 -18.63 -10.28
C ILE A 198 5.17 -18.83 -11.38
N LEU A 199 5.37 -18.25 -12.57
CA LEU A 199 4.45 -18.42 -13.69
C LEU A 199 4.41 -19.88 -14.17
N ARG A 200 5.51 -20.61 -14.11
CA ARG A 200 5.53 -22.05 -14.44
C ARG A 200 4.63 -22.82 -13.49
N ILE A 201 4.74 -22.58 -12.18
CA ILE A 201 3.87 -23.18 -11.16
C ILE A 201 2.41 -22.80 -11.41
N VAL A 202 2.13 -21.52 -11.67
CA VAL A 202 0.77 -21.04 -11.97
C VAL A 202 0.18 -21.75 -13.20
N HIS A 203 0.95 -21.92 -14.28
CA HIS A 203 0.46 -22.56 -15.50
C HIS A 203 0.19 -24.06 -15.36
N VAL A 204 0.79 -24.75 -14.38
CA VAL A 204 0.46 -26.15 -14.08
C VAL A 204 -0.97 -26.26 -13.56
N HIS A 205 -1.39 -25.35 -12.66
CA HIS A 205 -2.74 -25.35 -12.07
C HIS A 205 -3.76 -24.60 -12.92
N PHE A 206 -3.32 -23.56 -13.63
CA PHE A 206 -4.14 -22.68 -14.45
C PHE A 206 -3.51 -22.55 -15.85
N PRO A 207 -3.66 -23.57 -16.72
CA PRO A 207 -3.10 -23.56 -18.06
C PRO A 207 -3.57 -22.35 -18.85
N LYS A 208 -2.66 -21.72 -19.60
CA LYS A 208 -3.01 -20.59 -20.46
C LYS A 208 -4.03 -21.06 -21.48
N ASN A 209 -5.17 -20.38 -21.56
CA ASN A 209 -6.11 -20.60 -22.67
C ASN A 209 -5.42 -20.10 -23.93
N LEU A 210 -4.74 -20.99 -24.65
CA LEU A 210 -4.31 -20.68 -26.01
C LEU A 210 -5.59 -20.46 -26.83
N PRO A 211 -5.67 -19.35 -27.60
CA PRO A 211 -6.76 -19.21 -28.54
C PRO A 211 -6.80 -20.46 -29.45
N PRO A 212 -8.00 -20.98 -29.79
CA PRO A 212 -8.09 -22.11 -30.71
C PRO A 212 -7.33 -21.76 -31.97
N SER A 213 -6.42 -22.65 -32.39
CA SER A 213 -5.65 -22.48 -33.62
C SER A 213 -6.60 -22.10 -34.75
N PRO A 214 -6.38 -20.98 -35.48
CA PRO A 214 -7.21 -20.61 -36.61
C PRO A 214 -7.11 -21.60 -37.78
N PHE A 215 -6.22 -22.60 -37.69
CA PHE A 215 -6.03 -23.65 -38.68
C PHE A 215 -6.87 -24.90 -38.40
N VAL A 216 -8.13 -24.75 -37.96
CA VAL A 216 -9.10 -25.81 -38.21
C VAL A 216 -9.41 -25.74 -39.70
N SER A 217 -8.64 -26.49 -40.48
CA SER A 217 -8.82 -26.72 -41.90
C SER A 217 -10.30 -27.00 -42.16
N THR A 218 -11.00 -26.01 -42.68
CA THR A 218 -12.31 -26.21 -43.28
C THR A 218 -12.08 -27.25 -44.38
N PRO A 219 -12.72 -28.43 -44.36
CA PRO A 219 -12.53 -29.40 -45.43
C PRO A 219 -12.97 -28.71 -46.73
N LEU A 220 -12.02 -28.53 -47.66
CA LEU A 220 -12.34 -28.09 -49.00
C LEU A 220 -13.34 -29.10 -49.58
N SER A 221 -14.60 -28.70 -49.70
CA SER A 221 -15.55 -29.44 -50.51
C SER A 221 -15.07 -29.37 -51.95
N SER A 222 -14.58 -30.50 -52.48
CA SER A 222 -14.25 -30.68 -53.89
C SER A 222 -15.47 -30.36 -54.75
N ARG A 223 -15.46 -29.17 -55.36
CA ARG A 223 -16.46 -28.76 -56.33
C ARG A 223 -16.02 -29.27 -57.69
N THR A 224 -16.54 -30.41 -58.10
CA THR A 224 -16.43 -30.93 -59.46
C THR A 224 -17.30 -30.07 -60.37
N LEU A 225 -16.71 -29.20 -61.19
CA LEU A 225 -17.39 -28.69 -62.38
C LEU A 225 -16.41 -28.58 -63.55
N ALA A 226 -16.85 -29.21 -64.63
CA ALA A 226 -16.22 -29.24 -65.93
C ALA A 226 -16.06 -27.83 -66.52
N ASN A 227 -14.93 -27.66 -67.21
CA ASN A 227 -14.74 -27.01 -68.50
C ASN A 227 -15.72 -25.88 -68.89
N ILE A 228 -15.18 -24.67 -69.08
CA ILE A 228 -15.45 -23.78 -70.24
C ILE A 228 -14.37 -22.69 -70.24
N ASP A 229 -13.66 -22.61 -71.37
CA ASP A 229 -12.73 -21.55 -71.78
C ASP A 229 -13.43 -20.18 -71.88
N HIS A 230 -12.80 -19.10 -71.38
CA HIS A 230 -12.34 -17.96 -72.20
C HIS A 230 -11.74 -16.81 -71.37
N PRO A 231 -10.89 -15.95 -71.98
CA PRO A 231 -10.09 -14.94 -71.30
C PRO A 231 -10.73 -13.54 -71.34
N THR A 232 -10.00 -12.60 -70.72
CA THR A 232 -9.87 -11.15 -70.99
C THR A 232 -10.38 -10.20 -69.89
N SER A 233 -9.49 -9.24 -69.62
CA SER A 233 -9.73 -7.86 -69.19
C SER A 233 -9.58 -7.51 -67.70
N ALA A 234 -8.47 -6.80 -67.48
CA ALA A 234 -8.18 -5.91 -66.37
C ALA A 234 -9.35 -5.00 -66.00
N SER A 235 -9.40 -4.60 -64.72
CA SER A 235 -9.35 -3.18 -64.30
C SER A 235 -9.50 -3.05 -62.78
N SER A 236 -8.58 -2.28 -62.21
CA SER A 236 -8.52 -1.87 -60.82
C SER A 236 -9.81 -1.20 -60.33
N SER A 237 -10.35 -1.68 -59.20
CA SER A 237 -11.27 -0.90 -58.38
C SER A 237 -10.56 -0.34 -57.16
N ARG A 238 -10.14 0.92 -57.28
CA ARG A 238 -9.75 1.82 -56.21
C ARG A 238 -11.03 2.33 -55.51
N ARG A 239 -11.26 1.95 -54.26
CA ARG A 239 -12.14 2.65 -53.31
C ARG A 239 -11.41 2.74 -51.96
N GLN A 240 -10.77 3.89 -51.73
CA GLN A 240 -11.29 5.00 -50.91
C GLN A 240 -11.07 4.75 -49.42
N ALA A 241 -10.01 5.37 -48.93
CA ALA A 241 -9.77 5.63 -47.52
C ALA A 241 -10.86 6.57 -47.00
N ALA A 242 -11.68 6.08 -46.07
CA ALA A 242 -12.52 6.91 -45.25
C ALA A 242 -11.83 7.08 -43.89
N HIS A 243 -11.51 8.33 -43.60
CA HIS A 243 -10.96 8.81 -42.35
C HIS A 243 -11.85 8.42 -41.17
N SER A 244 -11.30 7.68 -40.20
CA SER A 244 -11.92 7.52 -38.89
C SER A 244 -12.01 8.86 -38.17
N PRO A 245 -13.18 9.28 -37.67
CA PRO A 245 -13.31 10.51 -36.91
C PRO A 245 -12.70 10.34 -35.53
N LEU A 246 -11.90 11.34 -35.14
CA LEU A 246 -11.41 11.58 -33.79
C LEU A 246 -12.56 11.38 -32.79
N ALA A 247 -12.39 10.42 -31.89
CA ALA A 247 -13.22 10.28 -30.69
C ALA A 247 -13.09 11.57 -29.86
N GLY A 248 -14.09 12.45 -29.97
CA GLY A 248 -14.22 13.63 -29.15
C GLY A 248 -14.23 13.25 -27.68
N ARG A 249 -13.24 13.71 -26.92
CA ARG A 249 -13.28 13.63 -25.46
C ARG A 249 -14.52 14.36 -24.98
N VAL A 250 -15.47 13.62 -24.45
CA VAL A 250 -16.63 14.15 -23.72
C VAL A 250 -16.10 15.04 -22.59
N ARG A 251 -16.21 16.35 -22.75
CA ARG A 251 -15.88 17.32 -21.70
C ARG A 251 -16.90 17.12 -20.58
N ARG A 252 -16.46 16.56 -19.45
CA ARG A 252 -17.33 16.45 -18.27
C ARG A 252 -17.71 17.86 -17.81
N ALA A 253 -19.00 18.05 -17.50
CA ALA A 253 -19.52 19.30 -16.99
C ALA A 253 -18.74 19.76 -15.74
N PRO A 254 -18.50 21.07 -15.55
CA PRO A 254 -17.85 21.59 -14.36
C PRO A 254 -18.61 21.15 -13.09
N PRO A 255 -17.91 20.78 -12.01
CA PRO A 255 -18.55 20.40 -10.77
C PRO A 255 -19.34 21.60 -10.19
N THR A 256 -20.55 21.34 -9.70
CA THR A 256 -21.38 22.28 -8.96
C THR A 256 -21.22 22.08 -7.44
N CYS A 257 -21.25 23.18 -6.69
CA CYS A 257 -21.25 23.13 -5.23
C CYS A 257 -22.61 22.65 -4.72
N GLY A 258 -22.63 21.65 -3.83
CA GLY A 258 -23.88 21.14 -3.25
C GLY A 258 -24.57 22.10 -2.28
N VAL A 259 -23.88 23.16 -1.83
CA VAL A 259 -24.41 24.15 -0.88
C VAL A 259 -24.95 25.38 -1.61
N CYS A 260 -24.17 26.00 -2.50
CA CYS A 260 -24.60 27.20 -3.21
C CYS A 260 -25.08 26.96 -4.66
N GLY A 261 -24.92 25.76 -5.22
CA GLY A 261 -25.32 25.44 -6.59
C GLY A 261 -24.39 25.97 -7.70
N GLU A 262 -23.43 26.85 -7.38
CA GLU A 262 -22.54 27.45 -8.37
C GLU A 262 -21.51 26.47 -8.95
N LYS A 263 -21.15 26.67 -10.22
CA LYS A 263 -20.16 25.88 -10.94
C LYS A 263 -18.75 26.34 -10.59
N GLY A 264 -17.82 25.41 -10.36
CA GLY A 264 -16.38 25.70 -10.25
C GLY A 264 -15.71 25.33 -8.93
N HIS A 265 -16.46 24.92 -7.90
CA HIS A 265 -15.90 24.46 -6.63
C HIS A 265 -16.67 23.27 -6.03
N ARG A 266 -16.02 22.52 -5.13
CA ARG A 266 -16.63 21.40 -4.38
C ARG A 266 -16.58 21.74 -2.89
N SER A 267 -17.64 21.48 -2.13
CA SER A 267 -17.81 21.93 -0.73
C SER A 267 -16.86 21.31 0.31
N LYS A 268 -15.74 20.70 -0.11
CA LYS A 268 -14.84 19.92 0.76
C LYS A 268 -13.38 20.42 0.81
N HIS A 269 -13.09 21.65 0.39
CA HIS A 269 -11.75 22.23 0.55
C HIS A 269 -11.77 23.46 1.46
N ILE A 270 -11.32 23.29 2.70
CA ILE A 270 -11.15 24.36 3.71
C ILE A 270 -9.83 25.13 3.52
N LEU A 271 -9.00 24.80 2.50
CA LEU A 271 -7.62 25.32 2.40
C LEU A 271 -7.27 26.05 1.09
N SER A 272 -8.20 26.81 0.49
CA SER A 272 -7.83 27.82 -0.50
C SER A 272 -8.70 29.07 -0.36
N TYR A 273 -8.06 30.24 -0.39
CA TYR A 273 -8.50 31.60 -0.03
C TYR A 273 -9.64 32.21 -0.87
N SER A 274 -10.62 31.42 -1.28
CA SER A 274 -11.83 31.87 -1.97
C SER A 274 -13.03 31.34 -1.19
N ARG A 275 -13.42 32.06 -0.14
CA ARG A 275 -14.51 31.68 0.77
C ARG A 275 -15.86 31.68 0.01
N CYS A 276 -16.55 30.54 0.00
CA CYS A 276 -18.00 30.48 -0.24
C CYS A 276 -18.65 31.17 0.97
N ASN A 277 -19.29 32.32 0.78
CA ASN A 277 -19.96 33.07 1.85
C ASN A 277 -21.35 32.47 2.16
N CYS A 278 -21.36 31.18 2.45
CA CYS A 278 -22.54 30.32 2.43
C CYS A 278 -23.05 29.99 3.84
N ASP A 279 -22.48 30.62 4.88
CA ASP A 279 -22.72 30.34 6.31
C ASP A 279 -23.69 31.34 7.01
N THR A 280 -24.47 32.15 6.28
CA THR A 280 -25.29 33.22 6.89
C THR A 280 -26.81 33.06 6.79
N LEU A 281 -27.32 31.85 6.62
CA LEU A 281 -28.77 31.61 6.71
C LEU A 281 -29.08 30.43 7.64
N TYR A 282 -29.00 30.70 8.95
CA TYR A 282 -29.83 30.08 9.98
C TYR A 282 -30.05 31.09 11.11
#